data_AF-I1YEL6-F1
#
_entry.id   AF-I1YEL6-F1
#
_cell.length_a   1.000
_cell.length_b   1.000
_cell.length_c   1.000
_cell.angle_alpha   90.00
_cell.angle_beta   90.00
_cell.angle_gamma   90.00
#
_symmetry.space_group_name_H-M   'P 1'
#
loop_
_entity.id
_entity.type
_entity.pdbx_description
1 polymer ?
#
loop_
_entity_poly.entity_id
_entity_poly.type
_entity_poly.pdbx_seq_one_letter_code
_entity_poly.pdbx_strand_id
1 'polypeptide(L)'
;MISTALKQADSIEQVVQIIDNGGTAQHGPEEIAGQYAYLVMLHQKTVDKQAVKKPLDDLMSQGAMFDYDLALQQAENLLLNLVET
;
A
#
# COMPACT_ATOMS: atom_id res chain seq x y z
N MET A 1 -8.31 2.45 -8.65
CA MET A 1 -7.34 3.45 -9.14
C MET A 1 -6.32 3.70 -8.04
N ILE A 2 -5.06 3.99 -8.37
CA ILE A 2 -4.04 4.33 -7.35
C ILE A 2 -4.21 5.78 -6.89
N SER A 3 -4.17 6.00 -5.58
CA SER A 3 -4.28 7.30 -4.92
C SER A 3 -3.23 8.29 -5.42
N THR A 4 -3.69 9.51 -5.76
CA THR A 4 -2.79 10.60 -6.17
C THR A 4 -1.91 11.06 -5.03
N ALA A 5 -2.41 11.05 -3.79
CA ALA A 5 -1.63 11.41 -2.60
C ALA A 5 -0.44 10.46 -2.42
N LEU A 6 -0.65 9.17 -2.72
CA LEU A 6 0.41 8.16 -2.64
C LEU A 6 1.48 8.37 -3.72
N LYS A 7 1.09 8.78 -4.94
CA LYS A 7 2.05 9.12 -6.02
C LYS A 7 2.87 10.37 -5.72
N GLN A 8 2.39 11.25 -4.84
CA GLN A 8 3.06 12.46 -4.40
C GLN A 8 3.86 12.25 -3.10
N ALA A 9 3.72 11.09 -2.46
CA ALA A 9 4.48 10.78 -1.28
C ALA A 9 5.91 10.40 -1.67
N ASP A 10 6.88 11.18 -1.20
CA ASP A 10 8.30 11.01 -1.51
C ASP A 10 9.00 10.07 -0.50
N SER A 11 8.32 9.68 0.57
CA SER A 11 8.90 8.93 1.69
C SER A 11 7.86 8.05 2.39
N ILE A 12 8.33 7.02 3.11
CA ILE A 12 7.45 6.12 3.86
C ILE A 12 6.74 6.86 5.00
N GLU A 13 7.39 7.85 5.61
CA GLU A 13 6.85 8.66 6.70
C GLU A 13 5.63 9.48 6.24
N GLN A 14 5.65 10.01 5.01
CA GLN A 14 4.48 10.68 4.44
C GLN A 14 3.33 9.71 4.20
N VAL A 15 3.62 8.48 3.79
CA VAL A 15 2.58 7.44 3.62
C VAL A 15 1.98 7.05 4.97
N VAL A 16 2.80 6.89 6.00
CA VAL A 16 2.37 6.65 7.38
C VAL A 16 1.43 7.77 7.84
N GLN A 17 1.79 9.04 7.61
CA GLN A 17 0.93 10.18 7.95
C GLN A 17 -0.42 10.16 7.21
N ILE A 18 -0.46 9.76 5.94
CA ILE A 18 -1.72 9.63 5.21
C ILE A 18 -2.59 8.56 5.87
N ILE A 19 -2.01 7.41 6.22
CA ILE A 19 -2.71 6.29 6.86
C ILE A 19 -3.25 6.71 8.24
N ASP A 20 -2.39 7.29 9.09
CA ASP A 20 -2.76 7.71 10.45
C ASP A 20 -3.82 8.82 10.48
N ASN A 21 -3.90 9.62 9.40
CA ASN A 21 -4.97 10.61 9.22
C ASN A 21 -6.30 9.99 8.72
N GLY A 22 -6.40 8.66 8.64
CA GLY A 22 -7.59 7.96 8.17
C GLY A 22 -7.62 7.73 6.66
N GLY A 23 -6.49 7.89 5.97
CA GLY A 23 -6.37 7.75 4.53
C GLY A 23 -6.62 9.06 3.77
N THR A 24 -7.38 8.98 2.68
CA THR A 24 -7.73 10.12 1.82
C THR A 24 -9.24 10.21 1.66
N ALA A 25 -9.73 11.28 1.02
CA ALA A 25 -11.16 11.45 0.74
C ALA A 25 -11.77 10.31 -0.11
N GLN A 26 -10.95 9.55 -0.84
CA GLN A 26 -11.40 8.50 -1.77
C GLN A 26 -10.96 7.10 -1.38
N HIS A 27 -9.98 6.96 -0.49
CA HIS A 27 -9.38 5.68 -0.14
C HIS A 27 -9.12 5.61 1.36
N GLY A 28 -9.54 4.51 1.98
CA GLY A 28 -9.29 4.25 3.40
C GLY A 28 -7.82 3.93 3.71
N PRO A 29 -7.45 3.85 5.01
CA PRO A 29 -6.09 3.53 5.46
C PRO A 29 -5.54 2.25 4.84
N GLU A 30 -6.34 1.19 4.79
CA GLU A 30 -5.96 -0.13 4.30
C GLU A 30 -5.79 -0.14 2.79
N GLU A 31 -6.61 0.62 2.07
CA GLU A 31 -6.46 0.81 0.62
C GLU A 31 -5.17 1.58 0.31
N ILE A 32 -4.85 2.61 1.08
CA ILE A 32 -3.59 3.35 0.92
C ILE A 32 -2.39 2.45 1.21
N ALA A 33 -2.42 1.67 2.29
CA ALA A 33 -1.37 0.72 2.64
C ALA A 33 -1.19 -0.36 1.56
N GLY A 34 -2.29 -0.95 1.08
CA GLY A 34 -2.26 -1.95 0.01
C GLY A 34 -1.74 -1.40 -1.32
N GLN A 35 -2.16 -0.19 -1.69
CA GLN A 35 -1.65 0.50 -2.88
C GLN A 35 -0.15 0.82 -2.77
N TYR A 36 0.33 1.23 -1.59
CA TYR A 36 1.74 1.47 -1.33
C TYR A 36 2.56 0.19 -1.54
N ALA A 37 2.14 -0.90 -0.90
CA ALA A 37 2.81 -2.17 -1.02
C ALA A 37 2.91 -2.66 -2.47
N TYR A 38 1.81 -2.51 -3.21
CA TYR A 38 1.77 -2.80 -4.65
C TYR A 38 2.76 -1.95 -5.46
N LEU A 39 2.83 -0.64 -5.22
CA LEU A 39 3.77 0.25 -5.93
C LEU A 39 5.23 -0.08 -5.62
N VAL A 40 5.56 -0.32 -4.35
CA VAL A 40 6.93 -0.70 -3.94
C VAL A 40 7.35 -1.99 -4.62
N MET A 41 6.46 -2.97 -4.65
CA MET A 41 6.68 -4.23 -5.35
C MET A 41 6.95 -4.03 -6.86
N LEU A 42 6.14 -3.22 -7.54
CA LEU A 42 6.36 -2.90 -8.96
C LEU A 42 7.71 -2.23 -9.20
N HIS A 43 8.12 -1.32 -8.33
CA HIS A 43 9.40 -0.63 -8.44
C HIS A 43 10.59 -1.59 -8.26
N GLN A 44 10.45 -2.59 -7.39
CA GLN A 44 11.45 -3.66 -7.20
C GLN A 44 11.45 -4.70 -8.34
N LYS A 45 10.59 -4.55 -9.36
CA LYS A 45 10.43 -5.48 -10.49
C LYS A 45 10.23 -6.95 -10.06
N THR A 46 9.70 -7.16 -8.86
CA THR A 46 9.51 -8.49 -8.27
C THR A 46 8.02 -8.71 -8.08
N VAL A 47 7.34 -9.27 -9.08
CA VAL A 47 5.89 -9.51 -9.01
C VAL A 47 5.63 -10.80 -8.24
N ASP A 48 5.52 -10.70 -6.91
CA ASP A 48 5.23 -11.81 -6.01
C ASP A 48 4.27 -11.36 -4.91
N LYS A 49 3.30 -12.23 -4.56
CA LYS A 49 2.41 -12.04 -3.41
C LYS A 49 3.16 -11.92 -2.08
N GLN A 50 4.34 -12.53 -1.96
CA GLN A 50 5.17 -12.34 -0.75
C GLN A 50 5.85 -10.97 -0.72
N ALA A 51 6.09 -10.36 -1.89
CA ALA A 51 6.80 -9.09 -1.98
C ALA A 51 5.97 -7.88 -1.53
N VAL A 52 4.63 -8.00 -1.44
CA VAL A 52 3.77 -6.95 -0.87
C VAL A 52 3.69 -6.98 0.66
N LYS A 53 4.09 -8.07 1.32
CA LYS A 53 4.07 -8.16 2.79
C LYS A 53 5.10 -7.28 3.45
N LYS A 54 6.34 -7.32 2.94
CA LYS A 54 7.45 -6.54 3.50
C LYS A 54 7.14 -5.03 3.56
N PRO A 55 6.62 -4.38 2.50
CA PRO A 55 6.20 -2.98 2.58
C PRO A 55 5.12 -2.69 3.63
N LEU A 56 4.19 -3.62 3.87
CA LEU A 56 3.17 -3.47 4.93
C LEU A 56 3.81 -3.57 6.32
N ASP A 57 4.73 -4.53 6.51
CA ASP A 57 5.48 -4.68 7.76
C ASP A 57 6.33 -3.42 8.04
N ASP A 58 6.95 -2.86 7.00
CA ASP A 58 7.75 -1.64 7.08
C ASP A 58 6.86 -0.44 7.49
N LEU A 59 5.62 -0.33 6.99
CA LEU A 59 4.66 0.70 7.40
C LEU A 59 4.26 0.59 8.88
N MET A 60 3.90 -0.61 9.34
CA MET A 60 3.53 -0.82 10.76
C MET A 60 4.72 -0.58 11.69
N SER A 61 5.93 -0.95 11.27
CA SER A 61 7.16 -0.69 12.03
C SER A 61 7.45 0.80 12.18
N GLN A 62 6.99 1.62 11.23
CA GLN A 62 7.07 3.08 11.29
C GLN A 62 5.89 3.73 12.04
N GLY A 63 4.97 2.92 12.57
CA GLY A 63 3.86 3.37 13.42
C GLY A 63 2.51 3.51 12.73
N ALA A 64 2.39 3.19 11.43
CA ALA A 64 1.12 3.26 10.72
C ALA A 64 0.09 2.30 11.33
N MET A 65 -1.11 2.81 11.61
CA MET A 65 -2.21 2.01 12.16
C MET A 65 -3.25 1.70 11.08
N PHE A 66 -3.35 0.44 10.68
CA PHE A 66 -4.34 -0.07 9.71
C PHE A 66 -4.58 -1.57 9.93
N ASP A 67 -5.68 -2.11 9.39
CA ASP A 67 -5.90 -3.56 9.37
C ASP A 67 -4.97 -4.23 8.35
N TYR A 68 -4.02 -5.02 8.84
CA TYR A 68 -3.00 -5.67 8.03
C TYR A 68 -3.58 -6.66 7.02
N ASP A 69 -4.54 -7.48 7.44
CA ASP A 69 -5.13 -8.51 6.59
C ASP A 69 -5.94 -7.88 5.46
N LEU A 70 -6.68 -6.80 5.78
CA LEU A 70 -7.42 -6.05 4.77
C LEU A 70 -6.48 -5.31 3.80
N ALA A 71 -5.40 -4.70 4.28
CA ALA A 71 -4.40 -4.05 3.42
C ALA A 71 -3.68 -5.06 2.50
N LEU A 72 -3.36 -6.25 3.01
CA LEU A 72 -2.79 -7.33 2.21
C LEU A 72 -3.79 -7.78 1.13
N GLN A 73 -5.06 -7.96 1.48
CA GLN A 73 -6.10 -8.30 0.51
C GLN A 73 -6.22 -7.24 -0.59
N GLN A 74 -6.13 -5.94 -0.24
CA GLN A 74 -6.12 -4.85 -1.22
C GLN A 74 -4.93 -4.95 -2.18
N ALA A 75 -3.72 -5.19 -1.67
CA ALA A 75 -2.52 -5.37 -2.47
C ALA A 75 -2.64 -6.59 -3.41
N GLU A 76 -3.15 -7.73 -2.90
CA GLU A 76 -3.35 -8.94 -3.69
C GLU A 76 -4.40 -8.77 -4.80
N ASN A 77 -5.49 -8.05 -4.53
CA ASN A 77 -6.49 -7.73 -5.53
C ASN A 77 -5.90 -6.89 -6.68
N LEU A 78 -5.01 -5.95 -6.37
CA LEU A 78 -4.30 -5.16 -7.38
C LEU A 78 -3.37 -6.03 -8.24
N LEU A 79 -2.73 -7.04 -7.63
CA LEU A 79 -1.90 -8.01 -8.36
C LEU A 79 -2.71 -8.88 -9.31
N LEU A 80 -3.88 -9.38 -8.88
CA LEU A 80 -4.75 -10.18 -9.75
C LEU A 80 -5.17 -9.37 -10.98
N ASN A 81 -5.56 -8.11 -10.79
CA ASN A 81 -5.92 -7.22 -11.89
C ASN A 81 -4.76 -6.91 -12.85
N LEU A 82 -3.50 -7.00 -12.41
CA LEU A 82 -2.31 -6.83 -13.27
C LEU A 82 -2.05 -8.06 -14.15
N VAL A 83 -2.35 -9.26 -13.65
CA VAL A 83 -2.09 -10.53 -14.35
C VAL A 83 -3.18 -10.85 -15.37
N GLU A 84 -4.39 -10.31 -15.20
CA GLU A 84 -5.51 -10.49 -16.14
C GLU A 84 -5.51 -9.53 -17.35
N THR A 85 -4.56 -8.58 -17.42
CA THR A 85 -4.40 -7.61 -18.53
C THR A 85 -3.19 -7.91 -19.41
#